data_AF-A0A7I8BT66-F1
#
_entry.id   AF-A0A7I8BT66-F1
#
_cell.length_a   1.000
_cell.length_b   1.000
_cell.length_c   1.000
_cell.angle_alpha   90.00
_cell.angle_beta   90.00
_cell.angle_gamma   90.00
#
_symmetry.space_group_name_H-M   'P 1'
#
loop_
_entity.id
_entity.type
_entity.pdbx_description
1 polymer ?
#
loop_
_entity_poly.entity_id
_entity_poly.type
_entity_poly.pdbx_seq_one_letter_code
_entity_poly.pdbx_strand_id
1 'polypeptide(L)'
;MRHKGVLWGVVVHPLYRNVGVARELLGAAFTHARTMRLMQIHLRASTENHRARRLYTSSGLAGYGVERLSHPFPCLYFDEETMVLYLDGEHADASLLPL
;
A
#
# COMPACT_ATOMS: atom_id res chain seq x y z
N MET A 1 3.73 -21.88 4.98
CA MET A 1 4.02 -20.86 3.95
C MET A 1 3.34 -19.56 4.34
N ARG A 2 4.07 -18.46 4.51
CA ARG A 2 3.47 -17.14 4.75
C ARG A 2 3.43 -16.37 3.43
N HIS A 3 2.34 -16.54 2.70
CA HIS A 3 2.27 -16.02 1.33
C HIS A 3 2.01 -14.50 1.29
N LYS A 4 1.26 -13.94 2.26
CA LYS A 4 0.79 -12.55 2.20
C LYS A 4 0.75 -11.88 3.57
N GLY A 5 1.15 -10.61 3.61
CA GLY A 5 0.87 -9.68 4.71
C GLY A 5 -0.12 -8.61 4.28
N VAL A 6 -0.84 -8.04 5.26
CA VAL A 6 -1.71 -6.88 5.03
C VAL A 6 -1.17 -5.72 5.86
N LEU A 7 -0.91 -4.60 5.18
CA LEU A 7 -0.62 -3.33 5.82
C LEU A 7 -1.91 -2.52 5.85
N TRP A 8 -2.47 -2.32 7.04
CA TRP A 8 -3.77 -1.64 7.18
C TRP A 8 -3.70 -0.16 6.81
N GLY A 9 -2.57 0.49 7.10
CA GLY A 9 -2.31 1.87 6.72
C GLY A 9 -1.14 2.46 7.49
N VAL A 10 -0.70 3.64 7.08
CA VAL A 10 0.32 4.43 7.78
C VAL A 10 -0.27 5.77 8.15
N VAL A 11 -0.28 6.07 9.45
CA VAL A 11 -0.79 7.34 9.98
C VAL A 11 0.35 8.08 10.66
N VAL A 12 0.57 9.32 10.24
CA VAL A 12 1.57 10.22 10.83
C VAL A 12 0.85 11.42 11.43
N HIS A 13 1.21 11.72 12.67
CA HIS A 13 0.71 12.88 13.40
C HIS A 13 0.93 14.17 12.59
N PRO A 14 -0.03 15.12 12.53
CA PRO A 14 0.03 16.28 11.64
C PRO A 14 1.34 17.07 11.69
N LEU A 15 1.91 17.26 12.89
CA LEU A 15 3.16 17.99 13.11
C LEU A 15 4.40 17.37 12.45
N TYR A 16 4.36 16.07 12.12
CA TYR A 16 5.49 15.33 11.56
C TYR A 16 5.25 14.91 10.10
N ARG A 17 4.29 15.55 9.44
CA ARG A 17 4.01 15.32 8.02
C ARG A 17 5.02 16.06 7.15
N ASN A 18 5.18 15.61 5.91
CA ASN A 18 6.04 16.22 4.87
C ASN A 18 7.55 16.16 5.14
N VAL A 19 8.00 15.52 6.23
CA VAL A 19 9.44 15.34 6.55
C VAL A 19 9.95 13.91 6.35
N GLY A 20 9.18 13.04 5.68
CA GLY A 20 9.62 11.70 5.31
C GLY A 20 9.23 10.56 6.28
N VAL A 21 8.69 10.85 7.47
CA VAL A 21 8.34 9.82 8.48
C VAL A 21 7.53 8.66 7.92
N ALA A 22 6.51 8.95 7.10
CA ALA A 22 5.67 7.90 6.53
C ALA A 22 6.45 6.93 5.63
N ARG A 23 7.48 7.42 4.93
CA ARG A 23 8.35 6.58 4.08
C ARG A 23 9.26 5.71 4.94
N GLU A 24 9.80 6.24 6.03
CA GLU A 24 10.62 5.46 6.97
C GLU A 24 9.80 4.34 7.63
N LEU A 25 8.57 4.64 8.06
CA LEU A 25 7.65 3.63 8.60
C LEU A 25 7.35 2.52 7.60
N LEU A 26 7.11 2.87 6.33
CA LEU A 26 6.94 1.88 5.26
C LEU A 26 8.19 1.03 5.05
N GLY A 27 9.37 1.67 5.00
CA GLY A 27 10.65 0.97 4.86
C GLY A 27 10.92 -0.03 6.00
N ALA A 28 10.63 0.36 7.23
CA ALA A 28 10.73 -0.51 8.40
C ALA A 28 9.74 -1.68 8.31
N ALA A 29 8.48 -1.42 7.93
CA ALA A 29 7.46 -2.45 7.76
C ALA A 29 7.85 -3.45 6.66
N PHE A 30 8.39 -2.98 5.53
CA PHE A 30 8.83 -3.85 4.43
C PHE A 30 10.04 -4.68 4.82
N THR A 31 10.99 -4.09 5.56
CA THR A 31 12.13 -4.81 6.11
C THR A 31 11.67 -5.93 7.04
N HIS A 32 10.75 -5.63 7.96
CA HIS A 32 10.18 -6.63 8.86
C HIS A 32 9.41 -7.73 8.11
N ALA A 33 8.66 -7.37 7.07
CA ALA A 33 7.97 -8.34 6.22
C ALA A 33 8.95 -9.30 5.52
N ARG A 34 10.10 -8.81 5.06
CA ARG A 34 11.17 -9.64 4.50
C ARG A 34 11.77 -10.60 5.53
N THR A 35 11.98 -10.17 6.78
CA THR A 35 12.47 -11.08 7.84
C THR A 35 11.46 -12.19 8.15
N MET A 36 10.17 -11.92 7.96
CA MET A 36 9.09 -12.91 8.07
C MET A 36 8.93 -13.81 6.85
N ARG A 37 9.75 -13.63 5.80
CA ARG A 37 9.69 -14.34 4.52
C ARG A 37 8.30 -14.25 3.85
N LEU A 38 7.67 -13.08 3.91
CA LEU A 38 6.45 -12.81 3.16
C LEU A 38 6.78 -12.64 1.66
N MET A 39 5.93 -13.16 0.77
CA MET A 39 6.09 -12.95 -0.67
C MET A 39 5.50 -11.61 -1.11
N GLN A 40 4.40 -11.18 -0.48
CA GLN A 40 3.73 -9.95 -0.86
C GLN A 40 3.10 -9.22 0.34
N ILE A 41 2.99 -7.90 0.22
CA ILE A 41 2.26 -7.01 1.13
C ILE A 41 1.13 -6.36 0.35
N HIS A 42 -0.08 -6.41 0.90
CA HIS A 42 -1.24 -5.76 0.31
C HIS A 42 -1.69 -4.61 1.21
N LEU A 43 -2.15 -3.52 0.62
CA LEU A 43 -2.82 -2.44 1.33
C LEU A 43 -4.01 -1.92 0.54
N ARG A 44 -4.95 -1.28 1.22
CA ARG A 44 -6.04 -0.54 0.59
C ARG A 44 -5.86 0.94 0.86
N ALA A 45 -6.12 1.75 -0.15
CA ALA A 45 -6.08 3.20 -0.07
C ALA A 45 -7.30 3.78 -0.77
N SER A 46 -7.97 4.75 -0.15
CA SER A 46 -9.00 5.52 -0.83
C SER A 46 -8.41 6.21 -2.09
N THR A 47 -9.13 6.15 -3.21
CA THR A 47 -8.74 6.78 -4.48
C THR A 47 -8.54 8.29 -4.36
N GLU A 48 -9.28 8.94 -3.46
CA GLU A 48 -9.21 10.37 -3.12
C GLU A 48 -8.01 10.73 -2.25
N ASN A 49 -7.38 9.75 -1.59
CA ASN A 49 -6.18 9.98 -0.78
C ASN A 49 -4.92 10.03 -1.67
N HIS A 50 -4.88 11.02 -2.57
CA HIS A 50 -3.80 11.18 -3.55
C HIS A 50 -2.40 11.27 -2.91
N ARG A 51 -2.33 11.79 -1.68
CA ARG A 51 -1.08 11.87 -0.93
C ARG A 51 -0.57 10.48 -0.54
N ALA A 52 -1.44 9.63 0.02
CA ALA A 52 -1.08 8.27 0.40
C ALA A 52 -0.76 7.43 -0.85
N ARG A 53 -1.58 7.54 -1.90
CA ARG A 53 -1.36 6.84 -3.18
C ARG A 53 0.01 7.17 -3.78
N ARG A 54 0.38 8.45 -3.88
CA ARG A 54 1.72 8.87 -4.34
C ARG A 54 2.83 8.32 -3.46
N LEU A 55 2.65 8.30 -2.14
CA LEU A 55 3.62 7.71 -1.22
C LEU A 55 3.80 6.22 -1.50
N TYR A 56 2.71 5.47 -1.64
CA TYR A 56 2.75 4.02 -1.87
C TYR A 56 3.36 3.68 -3.24
N THR A 57 2.93 4.35 -4.31
CA THR A 57 3.53 4.17 -5.65
C THR A 57 5.02 4.49 -5.65
N SER A 58 5.43 5.61 -5.06
CA SER A 58 6.86 5.95 -4.95
C SER A 58 7.66 5.03 -4.03
N SER A 59 6.99 4.20 -3.24
CA SER A 59 7.62 3.18 -2.38
C SER A 59 7.61 1.78 -3.00
N GLY A 60 7.19 1.66 -4.28
CA GLY A 60 7.22 0.42 -5.05
C GLY A 60 5.92 -0.38 -5.06
N LEU A 61 4.81 0.17 -4.54
CA LEU A 61 3.51 -0.49 -4.62
C LEU A 61 2.81 -0.21 -5.94
N ALA A 62 2.18 -1.24 -6.50
CA ALA A 62 1.34 -1.13 -7.70
C ALA A 62 -0.14 -1.39 -7.36
N GLY A 63 -1.05 -0.59 -7.91
CA GLY A 63 -2.49 -0.83 -7.82
C GLY A 63 -2.89 -1.97 -8.75
N TYR A 64 -3.73 -2.90 -8.28
CA TYR A 64 -4.20 -4.04 -9.09
C TYR A 64 -5.73 -4.21 -9.08
N GLY A 65 -6.45 -3.45 -8.26
CA GLY A 65 -7.90 -3.51 -8.20
C GLY A 65 -8.48 -2.27 -7.53
N VAL A 66 -9.67 -1.88 -7.95
CA VAL A 66 -10.43 -0.78 -7.33
C VAL A 66 -11.79 -1.33 -6.91
N GLU A 67 -12.05 -1.33 -5.62
CA GLU A 67 -13.35 -1.64 -5.04
C GLU A 67 -14.19 -0.36 -5.00
N ARG A 68 -15.25 -0.33 -5.82
CA ARG A 68 -16.15 0.82 -5.87
C ARG A 68 -17.08 0.83 -4.66
N LEU A 69 -17.42 2.01 -4.17
CA LEU A 69 -18.39 2.20 -3.08
C LEU A 69 -18.00 1.53 -1.74
N SER A 70 -16.70 1.37 -1.46
CA SER A 70 -16.20 0.57 -0.31
C SER A 70 -16.54 1.15 1.07
N HIS A 71 -16.74 2.48 1.18
CA HIS A 71 -17.06 3.12 2.45
C HIS A 71 -18.42 3.83 2.43
N PRO A 72 -19.44 3.34 3.16
CA PRO A 72 -20.69 4.06 3.34
C PRO A 72 -20.49 5.19 4.35
N PHE A 73 -19.94 6.33 3.93
CA PHE A 73 -20.19 7.60 4.62
C PHE A 73 -21.54 8.16 4.13
N PRO A 74 -22.34 8.85 4.97
CA PRO A 74 -23.75 9.16 4.66
C PRO A 74 -23.99 9.95 3.35
N CYS A 75 -22.96 10.55 2.75
CA CYS A 75 -23.08 11.37 1.55
C CYS A 75 -21.95 11.18 0.53
N LEU A 76 -20.94 10.33 0.79
CA LEU A 76 -19.72 10.23 -0.02
C LEU A 76 -19.27 8.77 -0.09
N TYR A 77 -19.31 8.21 -1.29
CA TYR A 77 -18.69 6.94 -1.60
C TYR A 77 -17.26 7.18 -2.04
N PHE A 78 -16.32 6.54 -1.37
CA PHE A 78 -14.94 6.51 -1.81
C PHE A 78 -14.64 5.15 -2.42
N ASP A 79 -14.05 5.17 -3.61
CA ASP A 79 -13.46 3.98 -4.17
C ASP A 79 -12.19 3.64 -3.38
N GLU A 80 -11.92 2.36 -3.16
CA GLU A 80 -10.69 1.87 -2.54
C GLU A 80 -9.84 1.16 -3.56
N GLU A 81 -8.63 1.67 -3.79
CA GLU A 81 -7.60 1.02 -4.57
C GLU A 81 -6.86 0.01 -3.69
N THR A 82 -6.83 -1.25 -4.11
CA THR A 82 -5.97 -2.27 -3.52
C THR A 82 -4.64 -2.28 -4.24
N MET A 83 -3.56 -2.17 -3.46
CA MET A 83 -2.19 -2.11 -3.94
C MET A 83 -1.35 -3.26 -3.38
N VAL A 84 -0.35 -3.70 -4.14
CA VAL A 84 0.57 -4.79 -3.78
C VAL A 84 2.02 -4.35 -3.88
N LEU A 85 2.83 -4.81 -2.92
CA LEU A 85 4.29 -4.88 -3.02
C LEU A 85 4.71 -6.34 -3.06
N TYR A 86 5.40 -6.75 -4.11
CA TYR A 86 6.10 -8.04 -4.14
C TYR A 86 7.47 -7.90 -3.46
N LEU A 87 7.79 -8.85 -2.59
CA LEU A 87 9.03 -8.88 -1.82
C LEU A 87 10.02 -9.93 -2.33
N ASP A 88 9.56 -10.81 -3.23
CA ASP A 88 10.37 -11.78 -3.94
C ASP A 88 10.78 -11.26 -5.33
N GLY A 89 11.91 -11.77 -5.84
CA GLY A 89 12.41 -11.38 -7.16
C GLY A 89 11.58 -11.94 -8.31
N GLU A 90 10.81 -13.00 -8.08
CA GLU A 90 10.03 -13.69 -9.11
C GLU A 90 8.78 -12.91 -9.54
N HIS A 91 8.11 -12.22 -8.60
CA HIS A 91 6.87 -11.50 -8.87
C HIS A 91 7.05 -9.97 -8.90
N ALA A 92 8.25 -9.47 -8.59
CA ALA A 92 8.56 -8.04 -8.73
C ALA A 92 8.33 -7.52 -10.16
N ASP A 93 8.57 -8.35 -11.18
CA ASP A 93 8.35 -8.03 -12.60
C ASP A 93 6.88 -8.12 -13.02
N ALA A 94 6.07 -8.94 -12.33
CA ALA A 94 4.64 -9.06 -12.61
C ALA A 94 3.84 -7.78 -12.32
N SER A 95 4.44 -6.81 -11.62
CA SER A 95 3.89 -5.45 -11.43
C SER A 95 3.90 -4.60 -12.71
N LEU A 96 4.58 -5.05 -13.79
CA LEU A 96 4.66 -4.39 -15.10
C LEU A 96 3.73 -4.98 -16.15
N LEU A 97 3.01 -6.07 -15.85
CA LEU A 97 2.04 -6.63 -16.79
C LEU A 97 0.71 -5.86 -16.68
N PRO A 98 0.30 -5.10 -17.72
CA PRO A 98 -1.08 -4.66 -17.80
C PRO A 98 -1.95 -5.91 -18.00
N LEU A 99 -3.10 -5.93 -17.32
CA LEU A 99 -4.19 -6.84 -17.68
C LEU A 99 -4.67 -6.54 -19.11
#